data_AF-A0A0A2SQ35-F1
#
_entry.id   AF-A0A0A2SQ35-F1
#
_cell.length_a   1.000
_cell.length_b   1.000
_cell.length_c   1.000
_cell.angle_alpha   90.00
_cell.angle_beta   90.00
_cell.angle_gamma   90.00
#
_symmetry.space_group_name_H-M   'P 1'
#
loop_
_entity.id
_entity.type
_entity.pdbx_description
1 polymer ?
#
loop_
_entity_poly.entity_id
_entity_poly.type
_entity_poly.pdbx_seq_one_letter_code
_entity_poly.pdbx_strand_id
1 'polypeptide(L)'
;MLDVDNSGKGNCMYYAYSISLMYYLRAKNDSKTTEDIFNKLKLNEDQKKSLRTLLSQEPHNPFSKHEIKSIIEPVLGRATRNLAGERTVEEFNANPYATPLFTAAKYGLEHYFKQSLQSNGSELANFIDHGFTDPDYTEAEIYRVAGMESAMEKFAAARLPVIVQEFNKQWAEKEKKFEGKAFSKSDIQFHKSILLDDIMSEEIVEFFSANDSKYLNDYKKHLQKEYVWGTEETLMTLHRGIQGERMERNKQGTIDTFHDTAIVLHIHRDGSSPFFQSGTPEMILNNCSNVHWTSKIPDSVFSPRPPVVSVKKPPEEKIVEQPLEKTIVEHNSPLEDEESYPPQQQMISSDLPQEVSVKEDKLFKILDDMKVACDNIPTDHREFNIIEELINNLETQIGIIASKQHLEKKEMAVDRALNFISSASPKLGEYQSWGTLFKNFLSSLLDCIPSFLGGNQIRSGLTKLGIYKEDRRPEIFRAIERVSNKILDAINEQTKSIEENEESIEEAREIPCPIRCLVCRKVGPSKKDQTYSRS
;
A
#
# COMPACT_ATOMS: atom_id res chain seq x y z
N MET A 1 -10.21 0.60 -12.88
CA MET A 1 -8.95 0.33 -12.16
C MET A 1 -9.25 -0.04 -10.70
N LEU A 2 -8.68 -1.14 -10.21
CA LEU A 2 -8.85 -1.58 -8.81
C LEU A 2 -7.76 -0.95 -7.93
N ASP A 3 -8.14 -0.28 -6.85
CA ASP A 3 -7.19 0.21 -5.83
C ASP A 3 -7.06 -0.83 -4.71
N VAL A 4 -5.82 -1.21 -4.36
CA VAL A 4 -5.52 -2.21 -3.32
C VAL A 4 -4.58 -1.62 -2.29
N ASP A 5 -5.06 -1.58 -1.05
CA ASP A 5 -4.30 -1.08 0.10
C ASP A 5 -3.50 -2.21 0.79
N ASN A 6 -2.60 -1.85 1.70
CA ASN A 6 -1.71 -2.76 2.42
C ASN A 6 -1.65 -2.41 3.92
N SER A 7 -1.06 -3.29 4.73
CA SER A 7 -0.96 -3.11 6.18
C SER A 7 0.10 -2.08 6.66
N GLY A 8 0.63 -1.27 5.76
CA GLY A 8 1.86 -0.48 5.85
C GLY A 8 2.23 0.11 7.21
N LYS A 9 3.30 -0.42 7.82
CA LYS A 9 3.98 0.12 9.01
C LYS A 9 5.37 0.70 8.69
N GLY A 10 5.49 1.37 7.54
CA GLY A 10 6.77 1.76 6.93
C GLY A 10 7.31 0.79 5.87
N ASN A 11 6.58 -0.28 5.59
CA ASN A 11 6.86 -1.24 4.51
C ASN A 11 5.98 -1.01 3.25
N CYS A 12 5.16 0.04 3.25
CA CYS A 12 4.09 0.25 2.27
C CYS A 12 4.57 0.21 0.81
N MET A 13 5.73 0.79 0.48
CA MET A 13 6.29 0.75 -0.88
C MET A 13 6.51 -0.70 -1.36
N TYR A 14 7.17 -1.52 -0.53
CA TYR A 14 7.48 -2.91 -0.85
C TYR A 14 6.23 -3.78 -0.91
N TYR A 15 5.27 -3.54 -0.03
CA TYR A 15 3.98 -4.25 -0.04
C TYR A 15 3.16 -3.88 -1.27
N ALA A 16 3.03 -2.59 -1.59
CA ALA A 16 2.36 -2.14 -2.79
C ALA A 16 3.04 -2.68 -4.07
N TYR A 17 4.37 -2.71 -4.11
CA TYR A 17 5.10 -3.32 -5.22
C TYR A 17 4.79 -4.81 -5.35
N SER A 18 4.82 -5.53 -4.24
CA SER A 18 4.56 -6.97 -4.18
C SER A 18 3.14 -7.33 -4.62
N ILE A 19 2.15 -6.56 -4.18
CA ILE A 19 0.75 -6.74 -4.58
C ILE A 19 0.60 -6.50 -6.08
N SER A 20 1.11 -5.37 -6.59
CA SER A 20 1.07 -5.06 -8.03
C SER A 20 1.77 -6.14 -8.87
N LEU A 21 2.91 -6.66 -8.39
CA LEU A 21 3.66 -7.73 -9.05
C LEU A 21 2.87 -9.05 -9.07
N MET A 22 2.18 -9.41 -7.99
CA MET A 22 1.35 -10.63 -7.96
C MET A 22 0.17 -10.55 -8.94
N TYR A 23 -0.47 -9.39 -9.07
CA TYR A 23 -1.50 -9.19 -10.09
C TYR A 23 -0.92 -9.30 -11.50
N TYR A 24 0.24 -8.67 -11.76
CA TYR A 24 0.95 -8.78 -13.04
C TYR A 24 1.28 -10.24 -13.40
N LEU A 25 1.91 -10.99 -12.48
CA LEU A 25 2.31 -12.37 -12.70
C LEU A 25 1.10 -13.28 -12.99
N ARG A 26 0.00 -13.06 -12.26
CA ARG A 26 -1.25 -13.82 -12.47
C ARG A 26 -1.87 -13.52 -13.83
N ALA A 27 -1.87 -12.25 -14.25
CA ALA A 27 -2.39 -11.85 -15.55
C ALA A 27 -1.51 -12.37 -16.70
N LYS A 28 -0.19 -12.35 -16.53
CA LYS A 28 0.76 -12.85 -17.52
C LYS A 28 0.67 -14.37 -17.71
N ASN A 29 0.42 -15.09 -16.62
CA ASN A 29 0.29 -16.55 -16.57
C ASN A 29 1.44 -17.30 -17.29
N ASP A 30 2.67 -16.79 -17.16
CA ASP A 30 3.87 -17.43 -17.70
C ASP A 30 4.72 -18.00 -16.56
N SER A 31 4.83 -19.32 -16.53
CA SER A 31 5.58 -20.05 -15.51
C SER A 31 7.06 -19.72 -15.52
N LYS A 32 7.65 -19.45 -16.69
CA LYS A 32 9.08 -19.13 -16.80
C LYS A 32 9.37 -17.75 -16.23
N THR A 33 8.65 -16.73 -16.67
CA THR A 33 8.74 -15.37 -16.12
C THR A 33 8.53 -15.36 -14.60
N THR A 34 7.53 -16.09 -14.11
CA THR A 34 7.26 -16.21 -12.67
C THR A 34 8.45 -16.81 -11.92
N GLU A 35 9.03 -17.89 -12.44
CA GLU A 35 10.17 -18.56 -11.83
C GLU A 35 11.42 -17.67 -11.83
N ASP A 36 11.70 -17.01 -12.95
CA ASP A 36 12.84 -16.11 -13.08
C ASP A 36 12.76 -14.94 -12.08
N ILE A 37 11.57 -14.38 -11.88
CA ILE A 37 11.32 -13.32 -10.88
C ILE A 37 11.45 -13.86 -9.45
N PHE A 38 10.91 -15.05 -9.16
CA PHE A 38 11.06 -15.67 -7.84
C PHE A 38 12.52 -16.01 -7.50
N ASN A 39 13.31 -16.38 -8.52
CA ASN A 39 14.74 -16.64 -8.35
C ASN A 39 15.53 -15.35 -8.09
N LYS A 40 15.22 -14.25 -8.81
CA LYS A 40 15.79 -12.91 -8.51
C LYS A 40 15.50 -12.47 -7.08
N LEU A 41 14.29 -12.76 -6.60
CA LEU A 41 13.85 -12.50 -5.22
C LEU A 41 14.43 -13.48 -4.18
N LYS A 42 15.19 -14.50 -4.61
CA LYS A 42 15.81 -15.52 -3.75
C LYS A 42 14.79 -16.22 -2.83
N LEU A 43 13.57 -16.45 -3.33
CA LEU A 43 12.53 -17.14 -2.57
C LEU A 43 12.87 -18.62 -2.39
N ASN A 44 12.56 -19.18 -1.22
CA ASN A 44 12.66 -20.62 -1.02
C ASN A 44 11.45 -21.36 -1.64
N GLU A 45 11.53 -22.68 -1.79
CA GLU A 45 10.48 -23.45 -2.48
C GLU A 45 9.12 -23.42 -1.78
N ASP A 46 9.07 -23.34 -0.44
CA ASP A 46 7.80 -23.25 0.30
C ASP A 46 7.10 -21.89 0.05
N GLN A 47 7.88 -20.81 0.02
CA GLN A 47 7.42 -19.48 -0.35
C GLN A 47 6.93 -19.45 -1.79
N LYS A 48 7.73 -19.97 -2.73
CA LYS A 48 7.33 -20.07 -4.15
C LYS A 48 6.05 -20.87 -4.30
N LYS A 49 5.92 -22.01 -3.62
CA LYS A 49 4.72 -22.85 -3.64
C LYS A 49 3.50 -22.08 -3.16
N SER A 50 3.60 -21.38 -2.03
CA SER A 50 2.50 -20.58 -1.46
C SER A 50 2.03 -19.50 -2.43
N LEU A 51 2.98 -18.78 -3.06
CA LEU A 51 2.65 -17.76 -4.05
C LEU A 51 2.07 -18.36 -5.34
N ARG A 52 2.61 -19.49 -5.85
CA ARG A 52 2.05 -20.20 -7.02
C ARG A 52 0.61 -20.65 -6.77
N THR A 53 0.27 -21.06 -5.54
CA THR A 53 -1.12 -21.37 -5.18
C THR A 53 -2.02 -20.15 -5.34
N LEU A 54 -1.59 -18.97 -4.91
CA LEU A 54 -2.35 -17.72 -5.15
C LEU A 54 -2.44 -17.38 -6.64
N LEU A 55 -1.36 -17.54 -7.40
CA LEU A 55 -1.35 -17.31 -8.85
C LEU A 55 -2.30 -18.25 -9.61
N SER A 56 -2.56 -19.46 -9.08
CA SER A 56 -3.47 -20.44 -9.70
C SER A 56 -4.97 -20.18 -9.46
N GLN A 57 -5.31 -19.19 -8.62
CA GLN A 57 -6.69 -18.82 -8.34
C GLN A 57 -7.38 -18.20 -9.57
N GLU A 58 -8.72 -18.19 -9.55
CA GLU A 58 -9.54 -17.56 -10.58
C GLU A 58 -9.07 -16.12 -10.88
N PRO A 59 -8.58 -15.82 -12.10
CA PRO A 59 -7.94 -14.55 -12.43
C PRO A 59 -8.82 -13.31 -12.23
N HIS A 60 -10.15 -13.49 -12.25
CA HIS A 60 -11.14 -12.44 -12.08
C HIS A 60 -11.54 -12.17 -10.63
N ASN A 61 -11.05 -12.97 -9.68
CA ASN A 61 -11.25 -12.71 -8.26
C ASN A 61 -10.06 -11.90 -7.73
N PRO A 62 -10.29 -10.79 -7.02
CA PRO A 62 -9.19 -10.06 -6.38
C PRO A 62 -8.55 -10.94 -5.30
N PHE A 63 -7.27 -10.70 -5.00
CA PHE A 63 -6.68 -11.26 -3.80
C PHE A 63 -7.40 -10.68 -2.58
N SER A 64 -7.77 -11.52 -1.65
CA SER A 64 -8.40 -11.11 -0.40
C SER A 64 -7.41 -10.39 0.50
N LYS A 65 -7.92 -9.55 1.41
CA LYS A 65 -7.13 -8.89 2.45
C LYS A 65 -6.35 -9.89 3.31
N HIS A 66 -6.93 -11.08 3.56
CA HIS A 66 -6.24 -12.14 4.29
C HIS A 66 -5.03 -12.65 3.52
N GLU A 67 -5.18 -13.03 2.24
CA GLU A 67 -4.06 -13.52 1.41
C GLU A 67 -2.96 -12.48 1.25
N ILE A 68 -3.34 -11.21 1.09
CA ILE A 68 -2.39 -10.10 1.04
C ILE A 68 -1.58 -10.05 2.34
N LYS A 69 -2.26 -9.97 3.49
CA LYS A 69 -1.63 -9.80 4.81
C LYS A 69 -0.86 -11.04 5.30
N SER A 70 -1.33 -12.25 4.99
CA SER A 70 -0.77 -13.50 5.53
C SER A 70 0.25 -14.17 4.61
N ILE A 71 0.23 -13.88 3.30
CA ILE A 71 1.12 -14.54 2.32
C ILE A 71 1.92 -13.52 1.52
N ILE A 72 1.27 -12.59 0.82
CA ILE A 72 1.96 -11.68 -0.12
C ILE A 72 2.92 -10.76 0.64
N GLU A 73 2.42 -10.00 1.62
CA GLU A 73 3.23 -9.04 2.36
C GLU A 73 4.41 -9.69 3.13
N PRO A 74 4.22 -10.78 3.90
CA PRO A 74 5.32 -11.36 4.68
C PRO A 74 6.40 -12.01 3.81
N VAL A 75 6.02 -12.58 2.66
CA VAL A 75 6.98 -13.23 1.76
C VAL A 75 7.65 -12.21 0.86
N LEU A 76 6.88 -11.48 0.07
CA LEU A 76 7.41 -10.61 -0.97
C LEU A 76 7.86 -9.25 -0.45
N GLY A 77 7.25 -8.73 0.62
CA GLY A 77 7.67 -7.46 1.20
C GLY A 77 9.13 -7.50 1.70
N ARG A 78 9.53 -8.60 2.37
CA ARG A 78 10.91 -8.79 2.81
C ARG A 78 11.84 -9.07 1.63
N ALA A 79 11.42 -9.92 0.68
CA ALA A 79 12.25 -10.30 -0.45
C ALA A 79 12.54 -9.11 -1.38
N THR A 80 11.53 -8.29 -1.69
CA THR A 80 11.69 -7.08 -2.50
C THR A 80 12.55 -6.03 -1.79
N ARG A 81 12.38 -5.84 -0.46
CA ARG A 81 13.25 -4.96 0.34
C ARG A 81 14.71 -5.42 0.29
N ASN A 82 14.96 -6.71 0.46
CA ASN A 82 16.31 -7.26 0.39
C ASN A 82 16.93 -7.05 -1.00
N LEU A 83 16.19 -7.38 -2.06
CA LEU A 83 16.62 -7.23 -3.45
C LEU A 83 16.96 -5.77 -3.77
N ALA A 84 16.12 -4.81 -3.35
CA ALA A 84 16.36 -3.40 -3.59
C ALA A 84 17.70 -2.94 -3.02
N GLY A 85 17.96 -3.24 -1.74
CA GLY A 85 19.22 -2.87 -1.09
C GLY A 85 20.45 -3.61 -1.64
N GLU A 86 20.31 -4.88 -2.06
CA GLU A 86 21.38 -5.59 -2.76
C GLU A 86 21.67 -4.97 -4.12
N ARG A 87 20.62 -4.66 -4.88
CA ARG A 87 20.74 -4.11 -6.23
C ARG A 87 21.36 -2.72 -6.24
N THR A 88 21.07 -1.88 -5.25
CA THR A 88 21.75 -0.59 -5.06
C THR A 88 23.27 -0.74 -4.99
N VAL A 89 23.76 -1.73 -4.24
CA VAL A 89 25.20 -1.99 -4.12
C VAL A 89 25.78 -2.58 -5.40
N GLU A 90 25.06 -3.49 -6.05
CA GLU A 90 25.48 -4.04 -7.35
C GLU A 90 25.60 -2.96 -8.43
N GLU A 91 24.60 -2.07 -8.53
CA GLU A 91 24.60 -0.95 -9.49
C GLU A 91 25.75 0.01 -9.19
N PHE A 92 25.98 0.35 -7.91
CA PHE A 92 27.09 1.22 -7.51
C PHE A 92 28.44 0.59 -7.85
N ASN A 93 28.65 -0.68 -7.54
CA ASN A 93 29.91 -1.36 -7.85
C ASN A 93 30.15 -1.53 -9.36
N ALA A 94 29.08 -1.67 -10.16
CA ALA A 94 29.21 -1.83 -11.60
C ALA A 94 29.55 -0.51 -12.31
N ASN A 95 28.89 0.59 -11.93
CA ASN A 95 29.17 1.92 -12.48
C ASN A 95 28.71 3.02 -11.51
N PRO A 96 29.57 3.44 -10.55
CA PRO A 96 29.19 4.37 -9.49
C PRO A 96 28.57 5.67 -10.04
N TYR A 97 29.21 6.24 -11.06
CA TYR A 97 28.86 7.54 -11.65
C TYR A 97 27.45 7.60 -12.29
N ALA A 98 26.89 6.44 -12.64
CA ALA A 98 25.55 6.34 -13.22
C ALA A 98 24.46 6.12 -12.16
N THR A 99 24.82 6.01 -10.87
CA THR A 99 23.85 5.70 -9.82
C THR A 99 23.23 6.95 -9.19
N PRO A 100 21.95 6.87 -8.77
CA PRO A 100 21.33 7.92 -7.97
C PRO A 100 22.10 8.23 -6.68
N LEU A 101 22.66 7.19 -6.03
CA LEU A 101 23.46 7.33 -4.81
C LEU A 101 24.67 8.25 -5.02
N PHE A 102 25.42 8.07 -6.12
CA PHE A 102 26.55 8.93 -6.45
C PHE A 102 26.10 10.37 -6.67
N THR A 103 25.07 10.59 -7.50
CA THR A 103 24.57 11.93 -7.81
C THR A 103 24.11 12.68 -6.55
N ALA A 104 23.34 12.01 -5.68
CA ALA A 104 22.89 12.60 -4.42
C ALA A 104 24.07 12.88 -3.49
N ALA A 105 24.97 11.91 -3.28
CA ALA A 105 26.11 12.06 -2.37
C ALA A 105 27.14 13.09 -2.86
N LYS A 106 27.30 13.24 -4.18
CA LYS A 106 28.17 14.26 -4.78
C LYS A 106 27.80 15.65 -4.29
N TYR A 107 26.51 15.99 -4.32
CA TYR A 107 26.01 17.28 -3.87
C TYR A 107 26.39 17.59 -2.41
N GLY A 108 26.28 16.60 -1.50
CA GLY A 108 26.65 16.77 -0.10
C GLY A 108 28.17 16.79 0.14
N LEU A 109 28.91 15.88 -0.48
CA LEU A 109 30.37 15.83 -0.32
C LEU A 109 31.07 17.06 -0.90
N GLU A 110 30.63 17.56 -2.06
CA GLU A 110 31.13 18.83 -2.61
C GLU A 110 30.90 20.00 -1.64
N HIS A 111 29.74 20.04 -0.99
CA HIS A 111 29.46 21.06 0.02
C HIS A 111 30.45 20.98 1.20
N TYR A 112 30.70 19.78 1.72
CA TYR A 112 31.67 19.61 2.81
C TYR A 112 33.12 19.87 2.38
N PHE A 113 33.48 19.53 1.13
CA PHE A 113 34.77 19.90 0.55
C PHE A 113 34.91 21.41 0.42
N LYS A 114 33.87 22.11 -0.04
CA LYS A 114 33.84 23.58 -0.12
C LYS A 114 34.07 24.21 1.24
N GLN A 115 33.36 23.78 2.29
CA GLN A 115 33.55 24.29 3.65
C GLN A 115 35.00 24.07 4.15
N SER A 116 35.55 22.87 3.87
CA SER A 116 36.91 22.51 4.24
C SER A 116 37.95 23.36 3.50
N LEU A 117 37.77 23.59 2.20
CA LEU A 117 38.62 24.44 1.36
C LEU A 117 38.58 25.90 1.81
N GLN A 118 37.40 26.44 2.10
CA GLN A 118 37.22 27.81 2.62
C GLN A 118 37.94 28.01 3.95
N SER A 119 37.80 27.05 4.87
CA SER A 119 38.45 27.08 6.18
C SER A 119 39.98 27.07 6.08
N ASN A 120 40.53 26.53 4.99
CA ASN A 120 41.96 26.52 4.70
C ASN A 120 42.41 27.67 3.78
N GLY A 121 41.52 28.62 3.45
CA GLY A 121 41.83 29.76 2.59
C GLY A 121 42.13 29.39 1.14
N SER A 122 41.70 28.22 0.67
CA SER A 122 41.94 27.75 -0.69
C SER A 122 40.98 28.41 -1.68
N GLU A 123 41.52 28.97 -2.76
CA GLU A 123 40.73 29.55 -3.85
C GLU A 123 39.90 28.49 -4.61
N LEU A 124 40.21 27.20 -4.45
CA LEU A 124 39.46 26.13 -5.13
C LEU A 124 37.99 26.07 -4.66
N ALA A 125 37.69 26.56 -3.46
CA ALA A 125 36.31 26.67 -2.98
C ALA A 125 35.41 27.50 -3.90
N ASN A 126 35.97 28.43 -4.67
CA ASN A 126 35.23 29.28 -5.59
C ASN A 126 34.73 28.53 -6.84
N PHE A 127 35.20 27.30 -7.08
CA PHE A 127 34.74 26.46 -8.19
C PHE A 127 33.53 25.59 -7.82
N ILE A 128 33.06 25.63 -6.57
CA ILE A 128 31.87 24.93 -6.09
C ILE A 128 30.81 25.99 -5.78
N ASP A 129 29.75 26.07 -6.58
CA ASP A 129 28.85 27.23 -6.60
C ASP A 129 27.52 27.02 -5.87
N HIS A 130 27.25 25.84 -5.31
CA HIS A 130 26.04 25.58 -4.53
C HIS A 130 26.25 25.67 -3.01
N GLY A 131 25.14 25.77 -2.29
CA GLY A 131 25.08 25.93 -0.84
C GLY A 131 24.43 24.76 -0.10
N PHE A 132 24.22 23.63 -0.76
CA PHE A 132 23.47 22.48 -0.22
C PHE A 132 22.03 22.82 0.21
N THR A 133 21.30 23.48 -0.68
CA THR A 133 19.93 23.99 -0.41
C THR A 133 18.88 23.45 -1.37
N ASP A 134 19.29 22.68 -2.37
CA ASP A 134 18.38 22.17 -3.40
C ASP A 134 17.64 20.91 -2.89
N PRO A 135 16.30 20.94 -2.77
CA PRO A 135 15.52 19.81 -2.28
C PRO A 135 15.63 18.57 -3.18
N ASP A 136 15.91 18.74 -4.49
CA ASP A 136 16.04 17.61 -5.42
C ASP A 136 17.21 16.68 -5.03
N TYR A 137 18.17 17.20 -4.26
CA TYR A 137 19.30 16.43 -3.73
C TYR A 137 19.20 16.23 -2.22
N THR A 138 18.86 17.27 -1.46
CA THR A 138 18.90 17.23 0.02
C THR A 138 17.83 16.32 0.64
N GLU A 139 16.76 16.00 -0.10
CA GLU A 139 15.75 15.04 0.33
C GLU A 139 16.10 13.57 0.03
N ALA A 140 17.25 13.31 -0.61
CA ALA A 140 17.69 11.96 -0.96
C ALA A 140 17.90 11.06 0.27
N GLU A 141 17.67 9.75 0.09
CA GLU A 141 17.63 8.79 1.20
C GLU A 141 18.99 8.63 1.91
N ILE A 142 20.10 8.91 1.23
CA ILE A 142 21.45 8.85 1.80
C ILE A 142 21.62 9.78 3.03
N TYR A 143 20.94 10.93 3.04
CA TYR A 143 20.99 11.91 4.14
C TYR A 143 20.14 11.49 5.34
N ARG A 144 19.27 10.48 5.19
CA ARG A 144 18.49 9.90 6.28
C ARG A 144 19.20 8.75 6.98
N VAL A 145 20.36 8.32 6.47
CA VAL A 145 21.17 7.29 7.11
C VAL A 145 21.87 7.87 8.33
N ALA A 146 21.64 7.25 9.49
CA ALA A 146 22.16 7.72 10.76
C ALA A 146 23.70 7.87 10.72
N GLY A 147 24.17 9.09 10.95
CA GLY A 147 25.59 9.43 11.00
C GLY A 147 26.28 9.61 9.65
N MET A 148 25.56 9.51 8.53
CA MET A 148 26.14 9.65 7.18
C MET A 148 26.67 11.05 6.92
N GLU A 149 25.92 12.10 7.27
CA GLU A 149 26.36 13.49 7.12
C GLU A 149 27.66 13.77 7.89
N SER A 150 27.73 13.37 9.17
CA SER A 150 28.95 13.53 9.97
C SER A 150 30.12 12.71 9.41
N ALA A 151 29.86 11.56 8.79
CA ALA A 151 30.89 10.77 8.14
C ALA A 151 31.41 11.46 6.87
N MET A 152 30.53 12.03 6.04
CA MET A 152 30.89 12.80 4.86
C MET A 152 31.71 14.05 5.22
N GLU A 153 31.29 14.80 6.24
CA GLU A 153 32.02 15.97 6.74
C GLU A 153 33.45 15.61 7.20
N LYS A 154 33.58 14.57 8.03
CA LYS A 154 34.88 14.10 8.52
C LYS A 154 35.77 13.58 7.39
N PHE A 155 35.17 12.87 6.43
CA PHE A 155 35.88 12.41 5.25
C PHE A 155 36.41 13.58 4.43
N ALA A 156 35.57 14.57 4.15
CA ALA A 156 35.94 15.75 3.37
C ALA A 156 37.12 16.52 4.01
N ALA A 157 37.05 16.74 5.32
CA ALA A 157 38.14 17.37 6.08
C ALA A 157 39.44 16.56 6.02
N ALA A 158 39.36 15.23 6.15
CA ALA A 158 40.53 14.35 6.13
C ALA A 158 41.18 14.23 4.75
N ARG A 159 40.38 14.30 3.67
CA ARG A 159 40.85 14.14 2.28
C ARG A 159 41.28 15.45 1.62
N LEU A 160 41.01 16.58 2.26
CA LEU A 160 41.38 17.90 1.74
C LEU A 160 42.84 18.02 1.25
N PRO A 161 43.87 17.57 2.01
CA PRO A 161 45.25 17.68 1.55
C PRO A 161 45.51 16.90 0.25
N VAL A 162 44.85 15.75 0.08
CA VAL A 162 44.97 14.89 -1.11
C VAL A 162 44.40 15.60 -2.33
N ILE A 163 43.19 16.18 -2.21
CA ILE A 163 42.54 16.92 -3.29
C ILE A 163 43.41 18.10 -3.75
N VAL A 164 43.90 18.91 -2.81
CA VAL A 164 44.72 20.08 -3.15
C VAL A 164 46.02 19.66 -3.83
N GLN A 165 46.67 18.60 -3.33
CA GLN A 165 47.89 18.09 -3.93
C GLN A 165 47.66 17.57 -5.35
N GLU A 166 46.63 16.74 -5.55
CA GLU A 166 46.35 16.13 -6.85
C GLU A 166 45.89 17.19 -7.86
N PHE A 167 45.08 18.17 -7.43
CA PHE A 167 44.69 19.30 -8.27
C PHE A 167 45.92 20.07 -8.76
N ASN A 168 46.83 20.47 -7.87
CA ASN A 168 48.01 21.24 -8.24
C ASN A 168 48.93 20.46 -9.19
N LYS A 169 49.09 19.15 -8.94
CA LYS A 169 49.86 18.26 -9.80
C LYS A 169 49.26 18.18 -11.20
N GLN A 170 47.98 17.82 -11.33
CA GLN A 170 47.33 17.68 -12.63
C GLN A 170 47.18 19.03 -13.36
N TRP A 171 46.95 20.12 -12.63
CA TRP A 171 46.89 21.45 -13.21
C TRP A 171 48.24 21.87 -13.79
N ALA A 172 49.35 21.66 -13.07
CA ALA A 172 50.69 21.94 -13.58
C ALA A 172 51.03 21.13 -14.85
N GLU A 173 50.56 19.89 -14.95
CA GLU A 173 50.71 19.08 -16.16
C GLU A 173 49.85 19.62 -17.32
N LYS A 174 48.64 20.10 -17.03
CA LYS A 174 47.73 20.69 -18.02
C LYS A 174 48.25 22.05 -18.51
N GLU A 175 48.82 22.87 -17.63
CA GLU A 175 49.49 24.14 -17.98
C GLU A 175 50.65 23.91 -18.95
N LYS A 176 51.49 22.90 -18.73
CA LYS A 176 52.56 22.53 -19.67
C LYS A 176 52.02 22.17 -21.06
N LYS A 177 50.86 21.49 -21.14
CA LYS A 177 50.19 21.18 -22.42
C LYS A 177 49.57 22.43 -23.08
N PHE A 178 49.40 23.50 -22.33
CA PHE A 178 48.87 24.78 -22.78
C PHE A 178 49.97 25.78 -23.13
N GLU A 179 51.24 25.49 -22.86
CA GLU A 179 52.37 26.32 -23.28
C GLU A 179 52.31 26.61 -24.79
N GLY A 180 52.43 27.89 -25.15
CA GLY A 180 52.34 28.37 -26.53
C GLY A 180 50.92 28.61 -27.06
N LYS A 181 49.87 28.37 -26.27
CA LYS A 181 48.47 28.71 -26.61
C LYS A 181 47.98 29.86 -25.74
N ALA A 182 47.28 30.83 -26.33
CA ALA A 182 46.63 31.91 -25.60
C ALA A 182 45.24 31.46 -25.14
N PHE A 183 45.06 31.25 -23.84
CA PHE A 183 43.77 30.95 -23.23
C PHE A 183 43.22 32.18 -22.52
N SER A 184 41.91 32.39 -22.61
CA SER A 184 41.23 33.42 -21.82
C SER A 184 41.16 33.02 -20.34
N LYS A 185 40.91 33.98 -19.45
CA LYS A 185 40.68 33.69 -18.02
C LYS A 185 39.49 32.74 -17.83
N SER A 186 38.43 32.88 -18.64
CA SER A 186 37.27 31.99 -18.62
C SER A 186 37.62 30.57 -19.01
N ASP A 187 38.49 30.37 -20.03
CA ASP A 187 38.90 29.02 -20.44
C ASP A 187 39.72 28.33 -19.34
N ILE A 188 40.62 29.09 -18.69
CA ILE A 188 41.41 28.59 -17.55
C ILE A 188 40.48 28.19 -16.41
N GLN A 189 39.51 29.04 -16.06
CA GLN A 189 38.54 28.78 -15.00
C GLN A 189 37.68 27.55 -15.31
N PHE A 190 37.20 27.41 -16.55
CA PHE A 190 36.46 26.24 -17.02
C PHE A 190 37.28 24.96 -16.89
N HIS A 191 38.53 24.96 -17.34
CA HIS A 191 39.40 23.78 -17.25
C HIS A 191 39.79 23.40 -15.83
N LYS A 192 39.91 24.38 -14.92
CA LYS A 192 40.12 24.15 -13.48
C LYS A 192 38.86 23.56 -12.83
N SER A 193 37.68 24.08 -13.16
CA SER A 193 36.41 23.55 -12.66
C SER A 193 36.21 22.08 -13.06
N ILE A 194 36.43 21.73 -14.33
CA ILE A 194 36.38 20.32 -14.78
C ILE A 194 37.38 19.47 -14.01
N LEU A 195 38.62 19.93 -13.87
CA LEU A 195 39.66 19.16 -13.19
C LEU A 195 39.31 18.90 -11.72
N LEU A 196 38.78 19.91 -11.02
CA LEU A 196 38.35 19.75 -9.64
C LEU A 196 37.16 18.80 -9.54
N ASP A 197 36.20 18.90 -10.46
CA ASP A 197 35.02 18.01 -10.53
C ASP A 197 35.43 16.54 -10.71
N ASP A 198 36.37 16.26 -11.61
CA ASP A 198 36.90 14.92 -11.85
C ASP A 198 37.54 14.35 -10.57
N ILE A 199 38.41 15.12 -9.92
CA ILE A 199 39.10 14.71 -8.68
C ILE A 199 38.09 14.46 -7.55
N MET A 200 37.13 15.36 -7.35
CA MET A 200 36.11 15.19 -6.30
C MET A 200 35.22 13.98 -6.59
N SER A 201 34.88 13.75 -7.86
CA SER A 201 34.09 12.59 -8.28
C SER A 201 34.78 11.27 -7.92
N GLU A 202 36.11 11.18 -8.08
CA GLU A 202 36.89 10.01 -7.61
C GLU A 202 36.84 9.88 -6.07
N GLU A 203 36.98 10.97 -5.34
CA GLU A 203 36.91 10.97 -3.87
C GLU A 203 35.53 10.58 -3.33
N ILE A 204 34.45 10.90 -4.06
CA ILE A 204 33.09 10.45 -3.72
C ILE A 204 32.97 8.93 -3.87
N VAL A 205 33.55 8.35 -4.92
CA VAL A 205 33.60 6.88 -5.07
C VAL A 205 34.46 6.26 -3.97
N GLU A 206 35.58 6.89 -3.61
CA GLU A 206 36.46 6.45 -2.52
C GLU A 206 35.74 6.46 -1.17
N PHE A 207 34.89 7.45 -0.89
CA PHE A 207 34.07 7.48 0.33
C PHE A 207 33.26 6.18 0.51
N PHE A 208 32.64 5.69 -0.55
CA PHE A 208 31.84 4.46 -0.52
C PHE A 208 32.66 3.18 -0.60
N SER A 209 33.82 3.21 -1.25
CA SER A 209 34.64 2.02 -1.53
C SER A 209 35.68 1.74 -0.43
N ALA A 210 36.14 2.77 0.28
CA ALA A 210 37.14 2.66 1.33
C ALA A 210 36.66 1.83 2.54
N ASN A 211 37.62 1.36 3.34
CA ASN A 211 37.38 0.63 4.59
C ASN A 211 36.41 -0.55 4.41
N ASP A 212 36.65 -1.40 3.41
CA ASP A 212 35.81 -2.55 3.09
C ASP A 212 34.35 -2.15 2.79
N SER A 213 34.21 -1.10 1.98
CA SER A 213 32.93 -0.52 1.55
C SER A 213 31.96 -0.19 2.70
N LYS A 214 32.50 0.27 3.84
CA LYS A 214 31.71 0.48 5.07
C LYS A 214 30.45 1.32 4.83
N TYR A 215 30.58 2.50 4.23
CA TYR A 215 29.45 3.42 4.07
C TYR A 215 28.45 2.98 3.02
N LEU A 216 28.90 2.27 1.98
CA LEU A 216 28.01 1.62 1.01
C LEU A 216 27.20 0.50 1.68
N ASN A 217 27.85 -0.28 2.55
CA ASN A 217 27.21 -1.32 3.33
C ASN A 217 26.25 -0.76 4.40
N ASP A 218 26.56 0.39 5.00
CA ASP A 218 25.66 1.07 5.94
C ASP A 218 24.41 1.61 5.21
N TYR A 219 24.56 2.16 4.01
CA TYR A 219 23.42 2.52 3.15
C TYR A 219 22.55 1.29 2.81
N LYS A 220 23.17 0.20 2.36
CA LYS A 220 22.46 -1.07 2.11
C LYS A 220 21.68 -1.55 3.33
N LYS A 221 22.32 -1.60 4.50
CA LYS A 221 21.67 -2.04 5.76
C LYS A 221 20.49 -1.15 6.12
N HIS A 222 20.61 0.16 5.90
CA HIS A 222 19.52 1.11 6.12
C HIS A 222 18.32 0.81 5.23
N LEU A 223 18.53 0.64 3.91
CA LEU A 223 17.46 0.29 2.96
C LEU A 223 16.80 -1.07 3.32
N GLN A 224 17.59 -2.03 3.81
CA GLN A 224 17.13 -3.37 4.19
C GLN A 224 16.50 -3.47 5.60
N LYS A 225 16.55 -2.39 6.39
CA LYS A 225 15.99 -2.36 7.74
C LYS A 225 14.47 -2.32 7.69
N GLU A 226 13.82 -3.19 8.46
CA GLU A 226 12.36 -3.18 8.57
C GLU A 226 11.82 -1.79 8.95
N TYR A 227 10.69 -1.43 8.36
CA TYR A 227 9.95 -0.19 8.62
C TYR A 227 10.65 1.11 8.18
N VAL A 228 11.85 1.06 7.60
CA VAL A 228 12.41 2.21 6.87
C VAL A 228 11.58 2.44 5.62
N TRP A 229 11.05 3.65 5.45
CA TRP A 229 10.17 3.98 4.33
C TRP A 229 10.90 3.86 3.00
N GLY A 230 10.26 3.21 2.03
CA GLY A 230 10.80 3.11 0.68
C GLY A 230 10.62 4.42 -0.10
N THR A 231 11.68 4.88 -0.76
CA THR A 231 11.67 6.02 -1.66
C THR A 231 11.45 5.60 -3.11
N GLU A 232 11.12 6.56 -3.96
CA GLU A 232 11.02 6.37 -5.41
C GLU A 232 12.37 5.93 -6.04
N GLU A 233 13.50 6.43 -5.54
CA GLU A 233 14.85 5.98 -5.90
C GLU A 233 15.01 4.46 -5.70
N THR A 234 14.59 3.98 -4.53
CA THR A 234 14.69 2.56 -4.16
C THR A 234 13.71 1.71 -4.98
N LEU A 235 12.51 2.23 -5.24
CA LEU A 235 11.50 1.59 -6.09
C LEU A 235 12.03 1.37 -7.52
N MET A 236 12.68 2.37 -8.11
CA MET A 236 13.25 2.24 -9.46
C MET A 236 14.39 1.23 -9.52
N THR A 237 15.25 1.22 -8.49
CA THR A 237 16.33 0.23 -8.35
C THR A 237 15.79 -1.18 -8.19
N LEU A 238 14.75 -1.36 -7.37
CA LEU A 238 14.02 -2.62 -7.25
C LEU A 238 13.43 -3.07 -8.59
N HIS A 239 12.78 -2.15 -9.31
CA HIS A 239 12.12 -2.48 -10.56
C HIS A 239 13.11 -2.95 -11.62
N ARG A 240 14.25 -2.26 -11.79
CA ARG A 240 15.36 -2.71 -12.65
C ARG A 240 15.86 -4.10 -12.24
N GLY A 241 16.01 -4.32 -10.93
CA GLY A 241 16.40 -5.62 -10.39
C GLY A 241 15.43 -6.74 -10.76
N ILE A 242 14.12 -6.49 -10.68
CA ILE A 242 13.07 -7.44 -11.07
C ILE A 242 13.07 -7.72 -12.57
N GLN A 243 13.20 -6.68 -13.39
CA GLN A 243 13.25 -6.83 -14.85
C GLN A 243 14.54 -7.51 -15.34
N GLY A 244 15.58 -7.59 -14.51
CA GLY A 244 16.92 -8.04 -14.92
C GLY A 244 17.57 -7.06 -15.89
N GLU A 245 17.36 -5.75 -15.67
CA GLU A 245 17.91 -4.71 -16.53
C GLU A 245 19.45 -4.73 -16.53
N ARG A 246 20.02 -4.65 -17.74
CA ARG A 246 21.46 -4.53 -17.96
C ARG A 246 21.77 -3.61 -19.13
N MET A 247 22.81 -2.82 -18.96
CA MET A 247 23.35 -1.92 -19.97
C MET A 247 24.55 -2.61 -20.62
N GLU A 248 24.44 -2.97 -21.90
CA GLU A 248 25.49 -3.69 -22.62
C GLU A 248 25.95 -2.91 -23.86
N ARG A 249 27.25 -2.99 -24.17
CA ARG A 249 27.80 -2.37 -25.38
C ARG A 249 27.52 -3.28 -26.57
N ASN A 250 26.84 -2.75 -27.58
CA ASN A 250 26.54 -3.49 -28.81
C ASN A 250 27.75 -3.52 -29.77
N LYS A 251 27.58 -4.20 -30.91
CA LYS A 251 28.65 -4.36 -31.92
C LYS A 251 29.07 -3.04 -32.58
N GLN A 252 28.21 -2.02 -32.53
CA GLN A 252 28.46 -0.67 -33.05
C GLN A 252 29.18 0.20 -32.01
N GLY A 253 29.39 -0.29 -30.80
CA GLY A 253 30.03 0.44 -29.72
C GLY A 253 29.09 1.38 -28.96
N THR A 254 27.78 1.40 -29.23
CA THR A 254 26.80 2.13 -28.41
C THR A 254 26.32 1.26 -27.25
N ILE A 255 25.74 1.87 -26.22
CA ILE A 255 25.19 1.15 -25.07
C ILE A 255 23.68 1.02 -25.26
N ASP A 256 23.18 -0.21 -25.24
CA ASP A 256 21.75 -0.52 -25.30
C ASP A 256 21.28 -1.10 -23.96
N THR A 257 20.00 -0.91 -23.64
CA THR A 257 19.35 -1.46 -22.45
C THR A 257 18.64 -2.77 -22.78
N PHE A 258 18.94 -3.82 -22.03
CA PHE A 258 18.31 -5.14 -22.16
C PHE A 258 17.59 -5.52 -20.88
N HIS A 259 16.46 -6.22 -21.00
CA HIS A 259 15.69 -6.74 -19.88
C HIS A 259 15.47 -8.26 -20.08
N ASP A 260 15.50 -9.03 -18.99
CA ASP A 260 15.03 -10.42 -19.01
C ASP A 260 13.50 -10.46 -19.14
N THR A 261 12.82 -9.56 -18.43
CA THR A 261 11.37 -9.40 -18.46
C THR A 261 11.04 -7.91 -18.38
N ALA A 262 10.67 -7.32 -19.51
CA ALA A 262 10.19 -5.94 -19.53
C ALA A 262 8.81 -5.86 -18.89
N ILE A 263 8.64 -4.91 -17.97
CA ILE A 263 7.38 -4.64 -17.24
C ILE A 263 7.19 -3.12 -17.21
N VAL A 264 6.09 -2.60 -17.75
CA VAL A 264 5.85 -1.15 -17.73
C VAL A 264 5.30 -0.71 -16.36
N LEU A 265 6.13 -0.01 -15.57
CA LEU A 265 5.74 0.59 -14.28
C LEU A 265 5.42 2.08 -14.43
N HIS A 266 4.25 2.52 -13.95
CA HIS A 266 3.93 3.93 -13.75
C HIS A 266 3.83 4.29 -12.27
N ILE A 267 4.18 5.53 -11.93
CA ILE A 267 3.98 6.10 -10.59
C ILE A 267 2.87 7.15 -10.66
N HIS A 268 1.84 6.95 -9.83
CA HIS A 268 0.76 7.91 -9.63
C HIS A 268 1.01 8.69 -8.32
N ARG A 269 0.47 9.91 -8.25
CA ARG A 269 0.49 10.74 -7.03
C ARG A 269 -0.94 11.10 -6.65
N ASP A 270 -1.32 10.82 -5.41
CA ASP A 270 -2.65 11.08 -4.84
C ASP A 270 -3.79 10.59 -5.73
N GLY A 271 -3.58 9.43 -6.35
CA GLY A 271 -4.53 8.76 -7.22
C GLY A 271 -4.48 9.18 -8.69
N SER A 272 -3.79 10.27 -9.02
CA SER A 272 -3.68 10.83 -10.37
C SER A 272 -2.51 10.23 -11.16
N SER A 273 -2.77 9.96 -12.44
CA SER A 273 -1.74 9.59 -13.40
C SER A 273 -0.83 10.77 -13.74
N PRO A 274 0.45 10.54 -14.08
CA PRO A 274 1.32 11.59 -14.60
C PRO A 274 0.77 12.13 -15.93
N PHE A 275 1.03 13.41 -16.21
CA PHE A 275 0.56 14.07 -17.44
C PHE A 275 1.14 13.45 -18.71
N PHE A 276 2.39 12.97 -18.63
CA PHE A 276 3.04 12.22 -19.69
C PHE A 276 3.21 10.76 -19.27
N GLN A 277 2.75 9.85 -20.11
CA GLN A 277 2.87 8.41 -19.92
C GLN A 277 3.48 7.78 -21.16
N SER A 278 4.43 6.87 -20.97
CA SER A 278 4.95 6.00 -22.02
C SER A 278 4.35 4.60 -21.86
N GLY A 279 3.76 4.10 -22.95
CA GLY A 279 3.15 2.77 -22.99
C GLY A 279 1.92 2.61 -22.09
N THR A 280 1.34 1.41 -22.15
CA THR A 280 0.23 1.01 -21.26
C THR A 280 0.84 0.39 -20.01
N PRO A 281 0.51 0.86 -18.79
CA PRO A 281 1.09 0.32 -17.57
C PRO A 281 0.64 -1.12 -17.32
N GLU A 282 1.59 -1.93 -16.88
CA GLU A 282 1.37 -3.30 -16.37
C GLU A 282 1.44 -3.33 -14.84
N MET A 283 2.10 -2.34 -14.23
CA MET A 283 2.10 -2.09 -12.80
C MET A 283 1.92 -0.59 -12.55
N ILE A 284 1.10 -0.25 -11.56
CA ILE A 284 0.98 1.13 -11.07
C ILE A 284 1.17 1.15 -9.56
N LEU A 285 2.08 2.01 -9.12
CA LEU A 285 2.33 2.32 -7.71
C LEU A 285 1.83 3.74 -7.47
N ASN A 286 1.06 3.94 -6.41
CA ASN A 286 0.49 5.24 -6.09
C ASN A 286 1.08 5.76 -4.77
N ASN A 287 1.75 6.90 -4.83
CA ASN A 287 2.23 7.62 -3.65
C ASN A 287 1.11 8.53 -3.13
N CYS A 288 0.67 8.30 -1.90
CA CYS A 288 -0.33 9.11 -1.22
C CYS A 288 0.39 10.10 -0.29
N SER A 289 0.46 11.35 -0.72
CA SER A 289 0.92 12.49 0.08
C SER A 289 2.29 12.29 0.73
N ASN A 290 3.20 11.57 0.06
CA ASN A 290 4.55 11.22 0.54
C ASN A 290 4.60 10.44 1.88
N VAL A 291 3.49 9.86 2.33
CA VAL A 291 3.41 9.12 3.61
C VAL A 291 2.96 7.67 3.47
N HIS A 292 2.35 7.32 2.33
CA HIS A 292 1.87 5.96 2.09
C HIS A 292 2.01 5.57 0.62
N TRP A 293 2.14 4.29 0.36
CA TRP A 293 2.18 3.73 -0.99
C TRP A 293 1.10 2.68 -1.13
N THR A 294 0.32 2.73 -2.20
CA THR A 294 -0.72 1.75 -2.54
C THR A 294 -0.55 1.20 -3.94
N SER A 295 -1.25 0.10 -4.24
CA SER A 295 -1.26 -0.51 -5.57
C SER A 295 -2.49 -0.05 -6.33
N LYS A 296 -2.31 0.35 -7.60
CA LYS A 296 -3.42 0.49 -8.54
C LYS A 296 -3.28 -0.58 -9.61
N ILE A 297 -4.31 -1.39 -9.82
CA ILE A 297 -4.25 -2.52 -10.75
C ILE A 297 -4.90 -2.10 -12.07
N PRO A 298 -4.14 -2.00 -13.18
CA PRO A 298 -4.68 -1.62 -14.49
C PRO A 298 -5.80 -2.56 -14.94
N ASP A 299 -6.80 -2.03 -15.64
CA ASP A 299 -7.92 -2.84 -16.13
C ASP A 299 -7.48 -3.90 -17.17
N SER A 300 -6.37 -3.63 -17.87
CA SER A 300 -5.67 -4.57 -18.78
C SER A 300 -5.04 -5.75 -18.05
N VAL A 301 -4.76 -5.63 -16.75
CA VAL A 301 -4.13 -6.65 -15.90
C VAL A 301 -5.19 -7.39 -15.10
N PHE A 302 -6.19 -6.68 -14.59
CA PHE A 302 -7.28 -7.26 -13.83
C PHE A 302 -8.60 -6.60 -14.16
N SER A 303 -9.54 -7.43 -14.61
CA SER A 303 -10.94 -7.04 -14.79
C SER A 303 -11.83 -8.03 -14.04
N PRO A 304 -12.65 -7.58 -13.08
CA PRO A 304 -13.59 -8.47 -12.38
C PRO A 304 -14.59 -9.04 -13.38
N ARG A 305 -15.00 -10.31 -13.18
CA ARG A 305 -15.93 -10.98 -14.10
C ARG A 305 -17.23 -10.16 -14.20
N PRO A 306 -17.70 -9.80 -15.41
CA PRO A 306 -18.94 -9.04 -15.53
C PRO A 306 -20.12 -9.85 -14.96
N PRO A 307 -21.18 -9.18 -14.48
CA PRO A 307 -22.43 -9.85 -14.16
C PRO A 307 -22.85 -10.73 -15.33
N VAL A 308 -23.07 -12.03 -15.10
CA VAL A 308 -23.79 -12.87 -16.06
C VAL A 308 -25.21 -12.31 -16.10
N VAL A 309 -25.49 -11.48 -17.10
CA VAL A 309 -26.87 -11.08 -17.42
C VAL A 309 -27.57 -12.37 -17.83
N SER A 310 -28.48 -12.82 -16.98
CA SER A 310 -29.32 -13.97 -17.30
C SER A 310 -30.21 -13.55 -18.46
N VAL A 311 -29.80 -13.85 -19.70
CA VAL A 311 -30.67 -13.69 -20.87
C VAL A 311 -31.88 -14.58 -20.60
N LYS A 312 -33.01 -13.95 -20.26
CA LYS A 312 -34.30 -14.64 -20.27
C LYS A 312 -34.46 -15.21 -21.67
N LYS A 313 -34.43 -16.54 -21.79
CA LYS A 313 -34.82 -17.26 -22.98
C LYS A 313 -36.16 -16.67 -23.45
N PRO A 314 -36.29 -16.17 -24.70
CA PRO A 314 -37.59 -15.75 -25.20
C PRO A 314 -38.56 -16.95 -25.09
N PRO A 315 -39.83 -16.71 -24.76
CA PRO A 315 -40.82 -17.78 -24.74
C PRO A 315 -40.89 -18.41 -26.13
N GLU A 316 -40.81 -19.73 -26.19
CA GLU A 316 -40.97 -20.52 -27.41
C GLU A 316 -42.32 -20.19 -28.06
N GLU A 317 -42.30 -19.43 -29.16
CA GLU A 317 -43.45 -19.27 -30.03
C GLU A 317 -43.74 -20.62 -30.69
N LYS A 318 -44.95 -21.13 -30.43
CA LYS A 318 -45.52 -22.27 -31.14
C LYS A 318 -45.61 -21.93 -32.62
N ILE A 319 -44.75 -22.56 -33.43
CA ILE A 319 -44.90 -22.60 -34.87
C ILE A 319 -46.18 -23.40 -35.17
N VAL A 320 -47.20 -22.70 -35.65
CA VAL A 320 -48.35 -23.29 -36.33
C VAL A 320 -47.96 -23.41 -37.80
N GLU A 321 -47.79 -24.65 -38.26
CA GLU A 321 -47.63 -24.98 -39.67
C GLU A 321 -48.92 -24.67 -40.43
N GLN A 322 -48.84 -23.86 -41.49
CA GLN A 322 -49.75 -23.93 -42.65
C GLN A 322 -49.04 -23.49 -43.95
N PRO A 323 -49.48 -23.99 -45.12
CA PRO A 323 -48.58 -24.45 -46.18
C PRO A 323 -48.41 -23.52 -47.38
N LEU A 324 -47.34 -23.81 -48.11
CA LEU A 324 -46.90 -23.28 -49.40
C LEU A 324 -48.02 -23.21 -50.47
N GLU A 325 -48.17 -22.06 -51.11
CA GLU A 325 -48.60 -21.97 -52.50
C GLU A 325 -47.61 -21.17 -53.35
N LYS A 326 -47.25 -21.77 -54.48
CA LYS A 326 -46.35 -21.28 -55.52
C LYS A 326 -47.13 -20.42 -56.50
N THR A 327 -46.56 -19.29 -56.93
CA THR A 327 -46.72 -18.82 -58.32
C THR A 327 -45.46 -18.11 -58.81
N ILE A 328 -45.00 -18.57 -59.98
CA ILE A 328 -43.90 -18.09 -60.83
C ILE A 328 -44.46 -17.00 -61.75
N VAL A 329 -43.75 -15.87 -61.98
CA VAL A 329 -43.64 -15.24 -63.32
C VAL A 329 -42.33 -14.42 -63.40
N GLU A 330 -41.62 -14.60 -64.52
CA GLU A 330 -40.40 -13.94 -64.99
C GLU A 330 -40.60 -12.46 -65.39
N HIS A 331 -39.56 -11.61 -65.27
CA HIS A 331 -38.98 -10.85 -66.42
C HIS A 331 -37.89 -9.84 -66.02
N ASN A 332 -36.79 -9.91 -66.79
CA ASN A 332 -35.92 -8.86 -67.37
C ASN A 332 -35.22 -7.79 -66.49
N SER A 333 -33.88 -7.81 -66.57
CA SER A 333 -32.93 -6.70 -66.34
C SER A 333 -33.11 -5.53 -67.34
N PRO A 334 -32.30 -4.43 -67.36
CA PRO A 334 -31.16 -4.02 -66.50
C PRO A 334 -31.09 -2.49 -66.17
N LEU A 335 -30.01 -2.10 -65.45
CA LEU A 335 -29.40 -0.75 -65.30
C LEU A 335 -30.14 0.32 -64.47
N GLU A 336 -29.52 0.82 -63.40
CA GLU A 336 -28.76 2.09 -63.36
C GLU A 336 -28.23 2.37 -61.94
N ASP A 337 -27.14 3.13 -61.89
CA ASP A 337 -26.35 3.53 -60.73
C ASP A 337 -27.13 4.39 -59.72
N GLU A 338 -26.86 4.25 -58.42
CA GLU A 338 -26.87 5.40 -57.51
C GLU A 338 -26.12 5.12 -56.19
N GLU A 339 -25.20 6.03 -55.88
CA GLU A 339 -24.45 6.13 -54.64
C GLU A 339 -25.38 6.31 -53.44
N SER A 340 -25.16 5.56 -52.36
CA SER A 340 -25.76 5.89 -51.06
C SER A 340 -24.86 5.44 -49.91
N TYR A 341 -24.49 6.43 -49.10
CA TYR A 341 -23.68 6.36 -47.88
C TYR A 341 -24.29 5.39 -46.84
N PRO A 342 -23.47 4.71 -46.01
CA PRO A 342 -24.00 3.90 -44.93
C PRO A 342 -24.56 4.80 -43.81
N PRO A 343 -25.69 4.43 -43.19
CA PRO A 343 -26.32 5.21 -42.14
C PRO A 343 -25.53 5.13 -40.83
N GLN A 344 -25.35 6.29 -40.20
CA GLN A 344 -24.87 6.44 -38.83
C GLN A 344 -25.80 5.68 -37.87
N GLN A 345 -25.28 4.61 -37.26
CA GLN A 345 -25.90 4.01 -36.09
C GLN A 345 -25.69 4.92 -34.89
N GLN A 346 -26.78 5.56 -34.45
CA GLN A 346 -26.88 6.13 -33.11
C GLN A 346 -26.72 4.99 -32.09
N MET A 347 -25.56 4.96 -31.42
CA MET A 347 -25.41 4.19 -30.19
C MET A 347 -26.26 4.83 -29.10
N ILE A 348 -27.38 4.18 -28.78
CA ILE A 348 -28.06 4.34 -27.51
C ILE A 348 -27.15 3.69 -26.46
N SER A 349 -26.35 4.52 -25.81
CA SER A 349 -25.60 4.17 -24.59
C SER A 349 -26.59 4.11 -23.42
N SER A 350 -26.78 2.92 -22.86
CA SER A 350 -27.34 2.76 -21.51
C SER A 350 -26.86 1.46 -20.89
N ASP A 351 -25.57 1.36 -20.61
CA ASP A 351 -25.05 0.43 -19.60
C ASP A 351 -24.00 1.18 -18.79
N LEU A 352 -24.50 1.99 -17.85
CA LEU A 352 -23.68 2.53 -16.76
C LEU A 352 -23.24 1.36 -15.86
N PRO A 353 -21.95 1.25 -15.49
CA PRO A 353 -21.51 0.37 -14.43
C PRO A 353 -22.30 0.70 -13.15
N GLN A 354 -22.85 -0.33 -12.51
CA GLN A 354 -23.46 -0.19 -11.20
C GLN A 354 -22.34 0.18 -10.21
N GLU A 355 -22.18 1.48 -9.94
CA GLU A 355 -21.40 1.97 -8.81
C GLU A 355 -21.87 1.23 -7.57
N VAL A 356 -20.94 0.53 -6.89
CA VAL A 356 -21.17 0.08 -5.51
C VAL A 356 -21.56 1.34 -4.75
N SER A 357 -22.74 1.34 -4.15
CA SER A 357 -23.26 2.53 -3.49
C SER A 357 -22.32 2.88 -2.35
N VAL A 358 -21.97 4.17 -2.18
CA VAL A 358 -21.17 4.70 -1.03
C VAL A 358 -21.65 4.14 0.33
N LYS A 359 -22.92 3.75 0.42
CA LYS A 359 -23.52 3.11 1.61
C LYS A 359 -23.03 1.68 1.85
N GLU A 360 -22.85 0.91 0.79
CA GLU A 360 -22.37 -0.49 0.84
C GLU A 360 -20.91 -0.52 1.27
N ASP A 361 -20.06 0.37 0.72
CA ASP A 361 -18.67 0.52 1.16
C ASP A 361 -18.57 0.88 2.65
N LYS A 362 -19.46 1.76 3.13
CA LYS A 362 -19.55 2.11 4.55
C LYS A 362 -19.92 0.90 5.41
N LEU A 363 -20.85 0.05 4.96
CA LEU A 363 -21.24 -1.17 5.67
C LEU A 363 -20.07 -2.16 5.78
N PHE A 364 -19.34 -2.40 4.68
CA PHE A 364 -18.17 -3.28 4.67
C PHE A 364 -17.04 -2.74 5.54
N LYS A 365 -16.81 -1.43 5.51
CA LYS A 365 -15.82 -0.78 6.39
C LYS A 365 -16.15 -0.98 7.86
N ILE A 366 -17.41 -0.79 8.27
CA ILE A 366 -17.80 -0.99 9.68
C ILE A 366 -17.63 -2.46 10.09
N LEU A 367 -17.94 -3.41 9.21
CA LEU A 367 -17.72 -4.83 9.47
C LEU A 367 -16.22 -5.16 9.65
N ASP A 368 -15.36 -4.53 8.85
CA ASP A 368 -13.90 -4.61 9.00
C ASP A 368 -13.41 -3.99 10.32
N ASP A 369 -13.96 -2.85 10.71
CA ASP A 369 -13.66 -2.20 11.99
C ASP A 369 -14.06 -3.11 13.18
N MET A 370 -15.20 -3.80 13.07
CA MET A 370 -15.63 -4.81 14.06
C MET A 370 -14.65 -5.98 14.14
N LYS A 371 -14.12 -6.48 13.02
CA LYS A 371 -13.09 -7.53 13.02
C LYS A 371 -11.82 -7.09 13.75
N VAL A 372 -11.33 -5.90 13.43
CA VAL A 372 -10.14 -5.34 14.09
C VAL A 372 -10.38 -5.16 15.58
N ALA A 373 -11.58 -4.73 15.98
CA ALA A 373 -11.94 -4.63 17.40
C ALA A 373 -11.97 -6.02 18.08
N CYS A 374 -12.44 -7.05 17.40
CA CYS A 374 -12.45 -8.44 17.89
C CYS A 374 -11.03 -8.96 18.11
N ASP A 375 -10.12 -8.71 17.18
CA ASP A 375 -8.71 -9.14 17.27
C ASP A 375 -7.97 -8.57 18.51
N ASN A 376 -8.48 -7.47 19.08
CA ASN A 376 -7.91 -6.84 20.27
C ASN A 376 -8.50 -7.39 21.59
N ILE A 377 -9.50 -8.27 21.53
CA ILE A 377 -10.04 -8.93 22.72
C ILE A 377 -9.16 -10.14 23.06
N PRO A 378 -8.71 -10.30 24.33
CA PRO A 378 -7.96 -11.47 24.76
C PRO A 378 -8.70 -12.78 24.45
N THR A 379 -7.99 -13.77 23.90
CA THR A 379 -8.58 -15.05 23.44
C THR A 379 -9.05 -15.95 24.58
N ASP A 380 -8.62 -15.69 25.81
CA ASP A 380 -9.06 -16.38 27.03
C ASP A 380 -10.37 -15.82 27.59
N HIS A 381 -10.86 -14.71 27.04
CA HIS A 381 -12.17 -14.16 27.38
C HIS A 381 -13.27 -15.02 26.74
N ARG A 382 -14.21 -15.52 27.57
CA ARG A 382 -15.30 -16.42 27.14
C ARG A 382 -16.15 -15.81 26.01
N GLU A 383 -16.18 -14.49 25.95
CA GLU A 383 -16.93 -13.65 25.04
C GLU A 383 -16.22 -13.45 23.69
N PHE A 384 -14.91 -13.69 23.59
CA PHE A 384 -14.16 -13.66 22.33
C PHE A 384 -14.79 -14.58 21.29
N ASN A 385 -15.05 -15.83 21.67
CA ASN A 385 -15.65 -16.83 20.79
C ASN A 385 -17.05 -16.41 20.29
N ILE A 386 -17.82 -15.71 21.14
CA ILE A 386 -19.18 -15.26 20.80
C ILE A 386 -19.12 -14.12 19.77
N ILE A 387 -18.18 -13.19 19.95
CA ILE A 387 -18.01 -12.03 19.06
C ILE A 387 -17.41 -12.47 17.73
N GLU A 388 -16.41 -13.35 17.75
CA GLU A 388 -15.79 -13.93 16.55
C GLU A 388 -16.82 -14.71 15.72
N GLU A 389 -17.59 -15.59 16.36
CA GLU A 389 -18.67 -16.35 15.70
C GLU A 389 -19.71 -15.42 15.07
N LEU A 390 -20.11 -14.37 15.80
CA LEU A 390 -21.04 -13.37 15.30
C LEU A 390 -20.51 -12.64 14.07
N ILE A 391 -19.26 -12.18 14.09
CA ILE A 391 -18.65 -11.46 12.97
C ILE A 391 -18.55 -12.36 11.73
N ASN A 392 -18.12 -13.61 11.89
CA ASN A 392 -18.05 -14.58 10.80
C ASN A 392 -19.44 -14.87 10.20
N ASN A 393 -20.46 -14.98 11.05
CA ASN A 393 -21.84 -15.16 10.64
C ASN A 393 -22.38 -13.93 9.89
N LEU A 394 -22.10 -12.72 10.39
CA LEU A 394 -22.47 -11.47 9.73
C LEU A 394 -21.78 -11.33 8.38
N GLU A 395 -20.47 -11.56 8.29
CA GLU A 395 -19.73 -11.55 7.03
C GLU A 395 -20.34 -12.49 5.99
N THR A 396 -20.65 -13.71 6.42
CA THR A 396 -21.29 -14.70 5.55
C THR A 396 -22.64 -14.18 5.03
N GLN A 397 -23.48 -13.61 5.91
CA GLN A 397 -24.78 -13.09 5.49
C GLN A 397 -24.65 -11.85 4.60
N ILE A 398 -23.78 -10.89 4.93
CA ILE A 398 -23.53 -9.70 4.11
C ILE A 398 -23.00 -10.10 2.73
N GLY A 399 -22.11 -11.09 2.65
CA GLY A 399 -21.64 -11.65 1.39
C GLY A 399 -22.78 -12.22 0.53
N ILE A 400 -23.73 -12.93 1.14
CA ILE A 400 -24.92 -13.43 0.43
C ILE A 400 -25.82 -12.28 -0.04
N ILE A 401 -26.05 -11.28 0.82
CA ILE A 401 -26.88 -10.09 0.53
C ILE A 401 -26.31 -9.28 -0.65
N ALA A 402 -24.99 -9.06 -0.64
CA ALA A 402 -24.27 -8.31 -1.69
C ALA A 402 -24.07 -9.12 -2.99
N SER A 403 -24.12 -10.45 -2.92
CA SER A 403 -23.96 -11.31 -4.11
C SER A 403 -25.11 -11.17 -5.12
N LYS A 404 -24.94 -11.71 -6.32
CA LYS A 404 -25.99 -11.78 -7.36
C LYS A 404 -26.95 -12.96 -7.17
N GLN A 405 -27.16 -13.44 -5.95
CA GLN A 405 -28.09 -14.51 -5.68
C GLN A 405 -29.56 -14.09 -5.82
N HIS A 406 -30.44 -15.09 -5.96
CA HIS A 406 -31.88 -14.88 -6.00
C HIS A 406 -32.38 -14.09 -4.78
N LEU A 407 -33.36 -13.22 -5.01
CA LEU A 407 -33.91 -12.32 -4.00
C LEU A 407 -34.32 -13.04 -2.71
N GLU A 408 -34.96 -14.21 -2.81
CA GLU A 408 -35.38 -15.02 -1.67
C GLU A 408 -34.22 -15.40 -0.74
N LYS A 409 -33.04 -15.70 -1.32
CA LYS A 409 -31.83 -16.01 -0.53
C LYS A 409 -31.26 -14.76 0.14
N LYS A 410 -31.37 -13.59 -0.50
CA LYS A 410 -30.97 -12.31 0.09
C LYS A 410 -31.87 -11.93 1.25
N GLU A 411 -33.19 -12.08 1.10
CA GLU A 411 -34.17 -11.84 2.17
C GLU A 411 -33.88 -12.75 3.37
N MET A 412 -33.67 -14.06 3.13
CA MET A 412 -33.28 -14.99 4.20
C MET A 412 -31.96 -14.60 4.87
N ALA A 413 -30.99 -14.07 4.11
CA ALA A 413 -29.71 -13.64 4.66
C ALA A 413 -29.85 -12.36 5.49
N VAL A 414 -30.71 -11.41 5.09
CA VAL A 414 -31.06 -10.23 5.90
C VAL A 414 -31.70 -10.67 7.22
N ASP A 415 -32.68 -11.58 7.16
CA ASP A 415 -33.36 -12.08 8.36
C ASP A 415 -32.37 -12.78 9.31
N ARG A 416 -31.46 -13.59 8.78
CA ARG A 416 -30.40 -14.24 9.58
C ARG A 416 -29.45 -13.22 10.19
N ALA A 417 -29.02 -12.21 9.43
CA ALA A 417 -28.15 -11.15 9.95
C ALA A 417 -28.82 -10.41 11.12
N LEU A 418 -30.10 -10.03 10.97
CA LEU A 418 -30.87 -9.38 12.03
C LEU A 418 -31.06 -10.29 13.24
N ASN A 419 -31.28 -11.58 13.04
CA ASN A 419 -31.40 -12.55 14.13
C ASN A 419 -30.08 -12.72 14.89
N PHE A 420 -28.93 -12.74 14.20
CA PHE A 420 -27.62 -12.78 14.85
C PHE A 420 -27.35 -11.51 15.67
N ILE A 421 -27.73 -10.33 15.15
CA ILE A 421 -27.61 -9.07 15.89
C ILE A 421 -28.50 -9.09 17.13
N SER A 422 -29.76 -9.52 16.99
CA SER A 422 -30.73 -9.59 18.09
C SER A 422 -30.28 -10.54 19.20
N SER A 423 -29.77 -11.73 18.84
CA SER A 423 -29.32 -12.72 19.82
C SER A 423 -28.04 -12.31 20.56
N ALA A 424 -27.18 -11.53 19.91
CA ALA A 424 -25.95 -11.05 20.51
C ALA A 424 -26.10 -9.73 21.29
N SER A 425 -27.09 -8.91 20.97
CA SER A 425 -27.26 -7.56 21.54
C SER A 425 -27.25 -7.51 23.08
N PRO A 426 -27.89 -8.44 23.83
CA PRO A 426 -27.85 -8.41 25.29
C PRO A 426 -26.44 -8.58 25.86
N LYS A 427 -25.60 -9.40 25.20
CA LYS A 427 -24.23 -9.69 25.64
C LYS A 427 -23.25 -8.59 25.24
N LEU A 428 -23.51 -7.94 24.12
CA LEU A 428 -22.67 -6.87 23.58
C LEU A 428 -22.92 -5.52 24.27
N GLY A 429 -24.11 -5.33 24.85
CA GLY A 429 -24.46 -4.15 25.63
C GLY A 429 -23.59 -3.96 26.89
N GLU A 430 -22.98 -5.03 27.38
CA GLU A 430 -22.02 -5.01 28.51
C GLU A 430 -20.67 -4.35 28.13
N TYR A 431 -20.42 -4.11 26.83
CA TYR A 431 -19.18 -3.54 26.32
C TYR A 431 -19.41 -2.18 25.67
N GLN A 432 -19.04 -1.11 26.39
CA GLN A 432 -19.28 0.27 25.97
C GLN A 432 -18.70 0.60 24.58
N SER A 433 -17.53 0.05 24.23
CA SER A 433 -16.89 0.24 22.91
C SER A 433 -17.60 -0.50 21.77
N TRP A 434 -18.23 -1.64 22.06
CA TRP A 434 -18.94 -2.45 21.06
C TRP A 434 -20.34 -1.94 20.78
N GLY A 435 -21.02 -1.36 21.78
CA GLY A 435 -22.35 -0.77 21.58
C GLY A 435 -22.39 0.24 20.43
N THR A 436 -21.36 1.09 20.30
CA THR A 436 -21.24 2.05 19.20
C THR A 436 -21.00 1.38 17.86
N LEU A 437 -20.09 0.40 17.77
CA LEU A 437 -19.80 -0.33 16.53
C LEU A 437 -21.03 -1.10 16.04
N PHE A 438 -21.75 -1.77 16.93
CA PHE A 438 -22.98 -2.49 16.61
C PHE A 438 -24.10 -1.56 16.15
N LYS A 439 -24.29 -0.42 16.81
CA LYS A 439 -25.26 0.60 16.39
C LYS A 439 -24.94 1.12 14.99
N ASN A 440 -23.67 1.41 14.72
CA ASN A 440 -23.22 1.88 13.42
C ASN A 440 -23.43 0.81 12.34
N PHE A 441 -23.12 -0.45 12.64
CA PHE A 441 -23.32 -1.57 11.74
C PHE A 441 -24.79 -1.76 11.39
N LEU A 442 -25.67 -1.83 12.40
CA LEU A 442 -27.11 -1.99 12.19
C LEU A 442 -27.69 -0.83 11.38
N SER A 443 -27.31 0.41 11.71
CA SER A 443 -27.74 1.58 10.94
C SER A 443 -27.30 1.48 9.48
N SER A 444 -26.04 1.12 9.23
CA SER A 444 -25.51 1.00 7.86
C SER A 444 -26.16 -0.16 7.10
N LEU A 445 -26.47 -1.27 7.77
CA LEU A 445 -27.16 -2.41 7.18
C LEU A 445 -28.57 -2.01 6.73
N LEU A 446 -29.33 -1.34 7.61
CA LEU A 446 -30.67 -0.86 7.30
C LEU A 446 -30.67 0.13 6.12
N ASP A 447 -29.66 0.98 6.03
CA ASP A 447 -29.49 1.93 4.92
C ASP A 447 -29.21 1.25 3.57
N CYS A 448 -28.63 0.05 3.58
CA CYS A 448 -28.28 -0.72 2.38
C CYS A 448 -29.35 -1.73 1.96
N ILE A 449 -30.25 -2.16 2.85
CA ILE A 449 -31.33 -3.09 2.49
C ILE A 449 -32.11 -2.67 1.23
N PRO A 450 -32.45 -1.38 1.03
CA PRO A 450 -33.13 -0.95 -0.18
C PRO A 450 -32.32 -1.12 -1.47
N SER A 451 -30.99 -0.94 -1.42
CA SER A 451 -30.12 -1.18 -2.58
C SER A 451 -30.00 -2.68 -2.85
N PHE A 452 -29.82 -3.49 -1.80
CA PHE A 452 -29.62 -4.93 -1.92
C PHE A 452 -30.85 -5.71 -2.40
N LEU A 453 -32.05 -5.29 -1.98
CA LEU A 453 -33.32 -5.97 -2.31
C LEU A 453 -34.09 -5.31 -3.46
N GLY A 454 -33.55 -4.25 -4.08
CA GLY A 454 -34.13 -3.62 -5.25
C GLY A 454 -35.45 -2.89 -4.98
N GLY A 455 -35.43 -1.88 -4.10
CA GLY A 455 -36.37 -0.74 -3.97
C GLY A 455 -37.86 -1.00 -3.73
N ASN A 456 -38.50 -1.93 -4.47
CA ASN A 456 -39.94 -2.11 -4.57
C ASN A 456 -40.48 -3.36 -3.86
N GLN A 457 -39.63 -4.28 -3.37
CA GLN A 457 -40.07 -5.57 -2.78
C GLN A 457 -39.94 -5.67 -1.24
N ILE A 458 -39.33 -4.67 -0.59
CA ILE A 458 -39.15 -4.58 0.87
C ILE A 458 -40.48 -4.72 1.66
N ARG A 459 -41.62 -4.42 1.01
CA ARG A 459 -42.96 -4.48 1.61
C ARG A 459 -43.41 -5.87 2.04
N SER A 460 -42.96 -6.96 1.40
CA SER A 460 -43.51 -8.30 1.69
C SER A 460 -42.82 -8.99 2.88
N GLY A 461 -41.48 -8.87 2.98
CA GLY A 461 -40.68 -9.49 4.05
C GLY A 461 -40.88 -8.82 5.41
N LEU A 462 -40.86 -7.47 5.46
CA LEU A 462 -41.02 -6.72 6.71
C LEU A 462 -42.44 -6.80 7.31
N THR A 463 -43.45 -7.11 6.48
CA THR A 463 -44.83 -7.33 6.93
C THR A 463 -44.97 -8.66 7.69
N LYS A 464 -44.16 -9.68 7.35
CA LYS A 464 -44.14 -10.98 8.06
C LYS A 464 -43.43 -10.91 9.42
N LEU A 465 -42.53 -9.95 9.62
CA LEU A 465 -41.83 -9.69 10.89
C LEU A 465 -42.62 -8.81 11.87
N GLY A 466 -43.84 -8.37 11.51
CA GLY A 466 -44.66 -7.50 12.35
C GLY A 466 -44.20 -6.03 12.40
N ILE A 467 -43.27 -5.64 11.52
CA ILE A 467 -42.65 -4.31 11.50
C ILE A 467 -43.40 -3.33 10.58
N TYR A 468 -44.22 -3.85 9.67
CA TYR A 468 -44.98 -3.06 8.70
C TYR A 468 -46.49 -3.35 8.80
N LYS A 469 -47.29 -2.33 9.12
CA LYS A 469 -48.69 -2.22 8.70
C LYS A 469 -48.87 -0.88 8.00
N GLU A 470 -49.52 -0.92 6.85
CA GLU A 470 -49.83 0.23 6.01
C GLU A 470 -50.60 1.26 6.85
N ASP A 471 -49.92 2.36 7.19
CA ASP A 471 -50.41 3.74 7.01
C ASP A 471 -49.84 4.75 8.02
N ARG A 472 -48.64 4.53 8.61
CA ARG A 472 -48.03 5.50 9.54
C ARG A 472 -46.50 5.60 9.46
N ARG A 473 -45.99 6.18 8.36
CA ARG A 473 -44.56 6.57 8.22
C ARG A 473 -44.01 7.37 9.42
N PRO A 474 -44.75 8.34 10.01
CA PRO A 474 -44.28 9.09 11.17
C PRO A 474 -44.21 8.27 12.47
N GLU A 475 -44.98 7.19 12.59
CA GLU A 475 -44.99 6.37 13.80
C GLU A 475 -43.95 5.26 13.80
N ILE A 476 -43.44 4.87 12.62
CA ILE A 476 -42.33 3.92 12.46
C ILE A 476 -41.00 4.57 12.81
N PHE A 477 -40.74 5.81 12.35
CA PHE A 477 -39.61 6.58 12.87
C PHE A 477 -39.74 6.71 14.39
N ARG A 478 -40.93 7.01 14.93
CA ARG A 478 -41.17 7.00 16.38
C ARG A 478 -41.09 5.60 17.01
N ALA A 479 -41.23 4.49 16.28
CA ALA A 479 -41.16 3.13 16.83
C ALA A 479 -39.73 2.61 16.85
N ILE A 480 -38.96 2.87 15.79
CA ILE A 480 -37.51 2.66 15.73
C ILE A 480 -36.81 3.60 16.71
N GLU A 481 -37.25 4.85 16.81
CA GLU A 481 -36.83 5.80 17.84
C GLU A 481 -37.29 5.33 19.23
N ARG A 482 -38.49 4.76 19.41
CA ARG A 482 -38.89 4.14 20.69
C ARG A 482 -38.09 2.88 21.04
N VAL A 483 -37.71 2.04 20.08
CA VAL A 483 -36.89 0.85 20.31
C VAL A 483 -35.44 1.25 20.57
N SER A 484 -34.91 2.18 19.77
CA SER A 484 -33.57 2.74 19.97
C SER A 484 -33.50 3.49 21.30
N ASN A 485 -34.53 4.24 21.67
CA ASN A 485 -34.62 4.93 22.97
C ASN A 485 -34.85 3.94 24.10
N LYS A 486 -35.64 2.87 23.94
CA LYS A 486 -35.74 1.81 24.97
C LYS A 486 -34.42 1.07 25.18
N ILE A 487 -33.66 0.86 24.10
CA ILE A 487 -32.30 0.30 24.18
C ILE A 487 -31.37 1.32 24.85
N LEU A 488 -31.48 2.61 24.52
CA LEU A 488 -30.71 3.69 25.14
C LEU A 488 -31.04 3.84 26.63
N ASP A 489 -32.32 3.78 27.00
CA ASP A 489 -32.84 3.88 28.35
C ASP A 489 -32.39 2.67 29.17
N ALA A 490 -32.42 1.46 28.59
CA ALA A 490 -31.89 0.26 29.24
C ALA A 490 -30.37 0.34 29.46
N ILE A 491 -29.62 0.87 28.47
CA ILE A 491 -28.17 1.11 28.59
C ILE A 491 -27.89 2.17 29.67
N ASN A 492 -28.67 3.24 29.71
CA ASN A 492 -28.50 4.33 30.69
C ASN A 492 -28.93 3.91 32.11
N GLU A 493 -30.00 3.13 32.27
CA GLU A 493 -30.41 2.56 33.56
C GLU A 493 -29.37 1.55 34.09
N GLN A 494 -28.77 0.73 33.22
CA GLN A 494 -27.65 -0.14 33.62
C GLN A 494 -26.40 0.66 33.99
N THR A 495 -26.06 1.70 33.21
CA THR A 495 -24.91 2.56 33.50
C THR A 495 -25.09 3.27 34.84
N LYS A 496 -26.29 3.79 35.11
CA LYS A 496 -26.61 4.43 36.39
C LYS A 496 -26.61 3.45 37.57
N SER A 497 -27.08 2.21 37.37
CA SER A 497 -26.98 1.15 38.37
C SER A 497 -25.54 0.73 38.67
N ILE A 498 -24.63 0.85 37.70
CA ILE A 498 -23.20 0.61 37.90
C ILE A 498 -22.58 1.76 38.70
N GLU A 499 -22.88 3.02 38.34
CA GLU A 499 -22.41 4.21 39.06
C GLU A 499 -22.93 4.25 40.52
N GLU A 500 -24.21 3.94 40.77
CA GLU A 500 -24.78 3.85 42.12
C GLU A 500 -24.18 2.69 42.95
N ASN A 501 -23.77 1.60 42.29
CA ASN A 501 -23.04 0.50 42.93
C ASN A 501 -21.58 0.87 43.23
N GLU A 502 -20.93 1.68 42.40
CA GLU A 502 -19.58 2.19 42.67
C GLU A 502 -19.60 3.21 43.81
N GLU A 503 -20.58 4.11 43.86
CA GLU A 503 -20.74 5.11 44.92
C GLU A 503 -21.07 4.46 46.28
N SER A 504 -21.87 3.37 46.29
CA SER A 504 -22.13 2.57 47.51
C SER A 504 -20.95 1.69 47.94
N ILE A 505 -20.07 1.29 47.01
CA ILE A 505 -18.77 0.68 47.34
C ILE A 505 -17.79 1.71 47.91
N GLU A 506 -17.87 2.97 47.48
CA GLU A 506 -17.09 4.09 48.03
C GLU A 506 -17.59 4.53 49.41
N GLU A 507 -18.90 4.64 49.64
CA GLU A 507 -19.49 4.88 50.98
C GLU A 507 -19.17 3.73 51.96
N ALA A 508 -19.13 2.47 51.50
CA ALA A 508 -18.73 1.33 52.32
C ALA A 508 -17.25 1.37 52.73
N ARG A 509 -16.39 2.15 52.04
CA ARG A 509 -14.99 2.39 52.42
C ARG A 509 -14.83 3.50 53.46
N GLU A 510 -15.84 4.34 53.68
CA GLU A 510 -15.80 5.42 54.67
C GLU A 510 -16.36 5.05 56.05
N ILE A 511 -16.83 3.81 56.26
CA ILE A 511 -17.26 3.34 57.60
C ILE A 511 -16.01 3.09 58.47
N PRO A 512 -15.78 3.85 59.57
CA PRO A 512 -14.63 3.62 60.43
C PRO A 512 -14.89 2.37 61.27
N CYS A 513 -14.15 1.30 61.02
CA CYS A 513 -14.19 0.10 61.84
C CYS A 513 -13.46 0.35 63.16
N PRO A 514 -14.13 0.35 64.34
CA PRO A 514 -13.43 0.23 65.60
C PRO A 514 -13.20 -1.25 65.86
N ILE A 515 -12.01 -1.59 66.39
CA ILE A 515 -11.57 -2.95 66.78
C ILE A 515 -10.79 -3.69 65.68
N ARG A 516 -9.49 -3.35 65.59
CA ARG A 516 -8.41 -4.32 65.80
C ARG A 516 -7.10 -3.61 66.14
N CYS A 517 -7.10 -3.00 67.32
CA CYS A 517 -5.91 -2.89 68.15
C CYS A 517 -5.82 -4.18 68.98
N LEU A 518 -4.60 -4.69 69.19
CA LEU A 518 -4.22 -5.99 69.81
C LEU A 518 -4.15 -7.16 68.81
N VAL A 519 -2.97 -7.34 68.20
CA VAL A 519 -2.09 -8.50 68.41
C VAL A 519 -0.78 -8.27 67.64
N CYS A 520 0.35 -8.42 68.34
CA CYS A 520 1.74 -8.51 67.86
C CYS A 520 2.54 -7.23 67.53
N ARG A 521 2.93 -6.53 68.60
CA ARG A 521 4.30 -5.96 68.75
C ARG A 521 5.35 -7.10 68.89
N LYS A 522 6.60 -6.77 68.54
CA LYS A 522 7.86 -7.57 68.49
C LYS A 522 8.08 -8.15 67.08
N VAL A 523 9.06 -7.71 66.30
CA VAL A 523 10.52 -7.79 66.55
C VAL A 523 11.24 -6.61 65.83
N GLY A 524 12.25 -6.02 66.48
CA GLY A 524 13.06 -4.91 65.96
C GLY A 524 14.25 -5.33 65.07
N PRO A 525 14.97 -4.37 64.46
CA PRO A 525 16.00 -4.65 63.47
C PRO A 525 17.39 -4.87 64.11
N SER A 526 18.09 -5.91 63.66
CA SER A 526 19.47 -6.22 64.04
C SER A 526 20.46 -5.52 63.11
N LYS A 527 21.39 -4.76 63.71
CA LYS A 527 22.65 -4.28 63.15
C LYS A 527 23.66 -5.44 62.98
N LYS A 528 24.72 -5.16 62.18
CA LYS A 528 26.08 -5.77 62.08
C LYS A 528 26.38 -6.32 60.66
N ASP A 529 27.53 -6.13 60.03
CA ASP A 529 28.86 -5.63 60.45
C ASP A 529 29.65 -5.03 59.27
N GLN A 530 30.57 -4.12 59.60
CA GLN A 530 31.69 -3.67 58.77
C GLN A 530 32.95 -4.50 59.06
N THR A 531 33.92 -4.37 58.12
CA THR A 531 35.38 -4.56 58.22
C THR A 531 35.96 -5.95 57.94
N TYR A 532 36.86 -6.03 56.94
CA TYR A 532 38.30 -6.18 57.18
C TYR A 532 39.11 -5.72 55.95
N SER A 533 40.29 -5.16 56.21
CA SER A 533 41.28 -4.64 55.28
C SER A 533 42.60 -5.42 55.38
N ARG A 534 43.46 -5.22 54.36
CA ARG A 534 44.87 -5.62 54.18
C ARG A 534 45.09 -7.08 53.75
N SER A 535 46.01 -7.40 52.84
CA SER A 535 47.26 -6.75 52.40
C SER A 535 47.41 -6.64 50.88
#